data_AF-A0A1G8AQ18-F1
#
_entry.id   AF-A0A1G8AQ18-F1
#
_cell.length_a   1.000
_cell.length_b   1.000
_cell.length_c   1.000
_cell.angle_alpha   90.00
_cell.angle_beta   90.00
_cell.angle_gamma   90.00
#
_symmetry.space_group_name_H-M   'P 1'
#
loop_
_entity.id
_entity.type
_entity.pdbx_description
1 polymer ?
#
loop_
_entity_poly.entity_id
_entity_poly.type
_entity_poly.pdbx_seq_one_letter_code
_entity_poly.pdbx_strand_id
1 'polypeptide(L)'
;MHIKGKPASDGQTIAELSFGFWRFLLAKKYATTLWPDLAGAFPHAPNRSRATIEKPIKSLHDFRNRLAHHEPVWNKPLTARQHEIHTVLDAIDPALRAWVTKNCRISALLQGCVFLRPYP
;
A
#
# COMPACT_ATOMS: atom_id res chain seq x y z
N MET A 1 -36.98 12.05 16.09
CA MET A 1 -35.59 12.58 16.04
C MET A 1 -35.21 12.71 14.57
N HIS A 2 -35.19 13.92 14.02
CA HIS A 2 -34.95 14.16 12.60
C HIS A 2 -33.43 14.26 12.37
N ILE A 3 -32.81 13.21 11.81
CA ILE A 3 -31.39 13.29 11.41
C ILE A 3 -31.33 14.18 10.17
N LYS A 4 -31.04 15.46 10.35
CA LYS A 4 -30.72 16.39 9.25
C LYS A 4 -29.28 16.12 8.80
N GLY A 5 -29.13 15.58 7.59
CA GLY A 5 -27.86 15.49 6.88
C GLY A 5 -28.03 14.65 5.62
N LYS A 6 -27.64 15.18 4.46
CA LYS A 6 -27.56 14.38 3.24
C LYS A 6 -26.61 13.21 3.53
N PRO A 7 -26.98 11.94 3.23
CA PRO A 7 -26.07 10.82 3.41
C PRO A 7 -24.78 11.13 2.62
N ALA A 8 -23.64 10.89 3.25
CA ALA A 8 -22.34 11.09 2.60
C ALA A 8 -22.29 10.25 1.32
N SER A 9 -21.76 10.83 0.24
CA SER A 9 -21.48 10.02 -0.95
C SER A 9 -20.36 9.02 -0.67
N ASP A 10 -20.26 7.98 -1.49
CA ASP A 10 -19.14 7.02 -1.40
C ASP A 10 -17.79 7.73 -1.50
N GLY A 11 -17.67 8.71 -2.39
CA GLY A 11 -16.47 9.52 -2.54
C GLY A 11 -16.15 10.35 -1.29
N GLN A 12 -17.15 10.97 -0.66
CA GLN A 12 -16.96 11.69 0.61
C GLN A 12 -16.54 10.73 1.71
N THR A 13 -17.19 9.58 1.80
CA THR A 13 -16.87 8.55 2.80
C THR A 13 -15.43 8.08 2.63
N ILE A 14 -15.01 7.77 1.40
CA ILE A 14 -13.64 7.32 1.10
C ILE A 14 -12.61 8.41 1.42
N ALA A 15 -12.92 9.68 1.12
CA ALA A 15 -12.01 10.81 1.35
C ALA A 15 -11.70 11.06 2.83
N GLU A 16 -12.64 10.76 3.73
CA GLU A 16 -12.46 10.89 5.19
C GLU A 16 -11.65 9.73 5.80
N LEU A 17 -11.41 8.65 5.06
CA LEU A 17 -10.67 7.49 5.57
C LEU A 17 -9.15 7.75 5.57
N SER A 18 -8.54 7.63 6.75
CA SER A 18 -7.09 7.65 6.87
C SER A 18 -6.45 6.46 6.14
N PHE A 19 -5.19 6.61 5.71
CA PHE A 19 -4.42 5.51 5.12
C PHE A 19 -4.35 4.26 6.03
N GLY A 20 -4.34 4.47 7.35
CA GLY A 20 -4.32 3.39 8.34
C GLY A 20 -5.56 2.49 8.27
N PHE A 21 -6.73 3.03 7.92
CA PHE A 21 -7.96 2.25 7.74
C PHE A 21 -7.73 1.08 6.76
N TRP A 22 -7.24 1.41 5.56
CA TRP A 22 -6.99 0.43 4.49
C TRP A 22 -5.93 -0.61 4.88
N ARG A 23 -4.85 -0.20 5.56
CA ARG A 23 -3.85 -1.12 6.10
C ARG A 23 -4.48 -2.13 7.07
N PHE A 24 -5.31 -1.67 8.00
CA PHE A 24 -5.80 -2.52 9.08
C PHE A 24 -6.95 -3.45 8.69
N LEU A 25 -7.64 -3.21 7.56
CA LEU A 25 -8.56 -4.20 6.96
C LEU A 25 -7.88 -5.55 6.72
N LEU A 26 -6.58 -5.52 6.40
CA LEU A 26 -5.80 -6.72 6.12
C LEU A 26 -5.19 -7.38 7.37
N ALA A 27 -5.48 -6.88 8.58
CA ALA A 27 -4.88 -7.39 9.82
C ALA A 27 -5.27 -8.86 10.11
N LYS A 28 -4.38 -9.60 10.78
CA LYS A 28 -4.60 -11.02 11.14
C LYS A 28 -5.93 -11.27 11.86
N LYS A 29 -6.39 -10.34 12.70
CA LYS A 29 -7.67 -10.45 13.42
C LYS A 29 -8.90 -10.53 12.50
N TYR A 30 -8.78 -10.11 11.24
CA TYR A 30 -9.86 -10.14 10.25
C TYR A 30 -9.68 -11.26 9.20
N ALA A 31 -8.79 -12.21 9.44
CA ALA A 31 -8.51 -13.30 8.51
C ALA A 31 -9.73 -14.19 8.22
N THR A 32 -10.64 -14.34 9.19
CA THR A 32 -11.85 -15.17 9.03
C THR A 32 -13.10 -14.35 8.74
N THR A 33 -13.09 -13.04 9.00
CA THR A 33 -14.28 -12.18 8.89
C THR A 33 -14.27 -11.31 7.63
N LEU A 34 -13.21 -10.54 7.38
CA LEU A 34 -13.16 -9.63 6.23
C LEU A 34 -12.38 -10.20 5.05
N TRP A 35 -11.33 -10.98 5.30
CA TRP A 35 -10.47 -11.48 4.24
C TRP A 35 -11.19 -12.30 3.15
N PRO A 36 -12.18 -13.17 3.45
CA PRO A 36 -12.89 -13.92 2.41
C PRO A 36 -13.48 -13.01 1.32
N ASP A 37 -14.01 -11.86 1.70
CA ASP A 37 -14.59 -10.88 0.78
C ASP A 37 -13.51 -9.96 0.17
N LEU A 38 -12.53 -9.53 0.97
CA LEU A 38 -11.46 -8.63 0.53
C LEU A 38 -10.48 -9.28 -0.46
N ALA A 39 -10.32 -10.60 -0.42
CA ALA A 39 -9.43 -11.31 -1.34
C ALA A 39 -9.78 -11.08 -2.82
N GLY A 40 -11.05 -10.79 -3.12
CA GLY A 40 -11.51 -10.45 -4.47
C GLY A 40 -10.93 -9.15 -5.02
N ALA A 41 -10.45 -8.24 -4.15
CA ALA A 41 -9.78 -7.00 -4.56
C ALA A 41 -8.35 -7.22 -5.10
N PHE A 42 -7.83 -8.44 -5.00
CA PHE A 42 -6.48 -8.81 -5.45
C PHE A 42 -6.53 -10.00 -6.43
N PRO A 43 -7.22 -9.88 -7.57
CA PRO A 43 -7.46 -10.99 -8.49
C PRO A 43 -6.18 -11.55 -9.14
N HIS A 44 -5.10 -10.77 -9.16
CA HIS A 44 -3.82 -11.14 -9.76
C HIS A 44 -2.76 -11.53 -8.73
N ALA A 45 -3.15 -11.68 -7.45
CA ALA A 45 -2.24 -12.20 -6.43
C ALA A 45 -1.81 -13.64 -6.76
N PRO A 46 -0.56 -14.05 -6.44
CA PRO A 46 -0.08 -15.39 -6.76
C PRO A 46 -0.82 -16.51 -6.00
N ASN A 47 -1.55 -16.16 -4.94
CA ASN A 47 -2.42 -17.05 -4.20
C ASN A 47 -3.44 -16.22 -3.39
N ARG A 48 -4.44 -16.88 -2.81
CA ARG A 48 -5.48 -16.24 -1.96
C ARG A 48 -5.05 -16.05 -0.49
N SER A 49 -3.76 -16.14 -0.17
CA SER A 49 -3.28 -15.92 1.20
C SER A 49 -3.29 -14.43 1.55
N ARG A 50 -3.99 -14.08 2.62
CA ARG A 50 -3.96 -12.73 3.22
C ARG A 50 -2.54 -12.25 3.48
N ALA A 51 -1.66 -13.15 3.94
CA ALA A 51 -0.29 -12.79 4.31
C ALA A 51 0.54 -12.33 3.10
N THR A 52 0.25 -12.83 1.91
CA THR A 52 0.90 -12.42 0.66
C THR A 52 0.67 -10.94 0.36
N ILE A 53 -0.51 -10.42 0.71
CA ILE A 53 -0.88 -9.01 0.51
C ILE A 53 -0.58 -8.16 1.74
N GLU A 54 -0.86 -8.66 2.95
CA GLU A 54 -0.65 -7.91 4.19
C GLU A 54 0.83 -7.57 4.41
N LYS A 55 1.75 -8.53 4.16
CA LYS A 55 3.17 -8.34 4.47
C LYS A 55 3.78 -7.11 3.78
N PRO A 56 3.69 -6.95 2.44
CA PRO A 56 4.20 -5.75 1.78
C PRO A 56 3.46 -4.49 2.23
N ILE A 57 2.13 -4.52 2.37
CA ILE A 57 1.34 -3.35 2.78
C ILE A 57 1.69 -2.90 4.21
N LYS A 58 1.97 -3.83 5.13
CA LYS A 58 2.47 -3.52 6.47
C LYS A 58 3.80 -2.77 6.39
N SER A 59 4.73 -3.33 5.62
CA SER A 59 6.07 -2.77 5.51
C SER A 59 6.05 -1.37 4.87
N LEU A 60 5.21 -1.17 3.85
CA LEU A 60 5.00 0.13 3.21
C LEU A 60 4.32 1.14 4.12
N HIS A 61 3.33 0.71 4.92
CA HIS A 61 2.69 1.56 5.92
C HIS A 61 3.71 2.07 6.95
N ASP A 62 4.55 1.18 7.48
CA ASP A 62 5.58 1.54 8.45
C ASP A 62 6.60 2.50 7.81
N PHE A 63 7.02 2.25 6.56
CA PHE A 63 7.89 3.15 5.80
C PHE A 63 7.26 4.54 5.57
N ARG A 64 5.99 4.60 5.17
CA ARG A 64 5.25 5.86 4.96
C ARG A 64 5.13 6.65 6.26
N ASN A 65 4.92 6.00 7.39
CA ASN A 65 4.83 6.70 8.67
C ASN A 65 6.14 7.36 9.03
N ARG A 66 7.27 6.70 8.80
CA ARG A 66 8.60 7.31 8.98
C ARG A 66 8.78 8.56 8.10
N LEU A 67 8.34 8.51 6.84
CA LEU A 67 8.32 9.69 5.96
C LEU A 67 7.44 10.82 6.54
N ALA A 68 6.24 10.50 7.02
CA ALA A 68 5.32 11.47 7.61
C ALA A 68 5.85 12.09 8.92
N HIS A 69 6.67 11.34 9.66
CA HIS A 69 7.37 11.80 10.85
C HIS A 69 8.72 12.48 10.54
N HIS A 70 9.06 12.68 9.25
CA HIS A 70 10.34 13.26 8.81
C HIS A 70 11.57 12.51 9.33
N GLU A 71 11.45 11.20 9.53
CA GLU A 71 12.58 10.37 9.92
C GLU A 71 13.54 10.08 8.76
N PRO A 72 14.82 9.82 9.05
CA PRO A 72 15.77 9.29 8.08
C PRO A 72 15.31 8.00 7.37
N VAL A 73 15.25 8.03 6.04
CA VAL A 73 14.88 6.87 5.20
C VAL A 73 15.95 6.46 4.19
N TRP A 74 16.99 7.26 4.00
CA TRP A 74 18.08 6.99 3.04
C TRP A 74 18.86 5.70 3.37
N ASN A 75 18.85 5.26 4.63
CA ASN A 75 19.46 4.01 5.09
C ASN A 75 18.51 2.80 5.00
N LYS A 76 17.33 2.94 4.38
CA LYS A 76 16.38 1.84 4.20
C LYS A 76 16.51 1.27 2.79
N PRO A 77 16.11 0.00 2.56
CA PRO A 77 16.23 -0.63 1.25
C PRO A 77 15.16 -0.08 0.28
N LEU A 78 15.38 1.12 -0.28
CA LEU A 78 14.40 1.83 -1.11
C LEU A 78 13.97 1.03 -2.35
N THR A 79 14.89 0.32 -3.00
CA THR A 79 14.58 -0.59 -4.11
C THR A 79 13.65 -1.73 -3.68
N ALA A 80 13.82 -2.27 -2.47
CA ALA A 80 12.91 -3.28 -1.94
C ALA A 80 11.52 -2.68 -1.64
N ARG A 81 11.45 -1.44 -1.14
CA ARG A 81 10.16 -0.73 -0.96
C ARG A 81 9.46 -0.50 -2.30
N GLN A 82 10.20 -0.11 -3.33
CA GLN A 82 9.63 0.01 -4.68
C GLN A 82 9.11 -1.33 -5.19
N HIS A 83 9.86 -2.41 -5.00
CA HIS A 83 9.42 -3.74 -5.39
C HIS A 83 8.13 -4.16 -4.65
N GLU A 84 8.02 -3.89 -3.35
CA GLU A 84 6.78 -4.13 -2.59
C GLU A 84 5.59 -3.33 -3.13
N ILE A 85 5.80 -2.07 -3.54
CA ILE A 85 4.76 -1.26 -4.20
C ILE A 85 4.31 -1.96 -5.49
N HIS A 86 5.26 -2.34 -6.36
CA HIS A 86 4.94 -3.03 -7.60
C HIS A 86 4.19 -4.34 -7.36
N THR A 87 4.61 -5.15 -6.37
CA THR A 87 3.92 -6.40 -6.00
C THR A 87 2.46 -6.16 -5.59
N VAL A 88 2.17 -5.11 -4.81
CA VAL A 88 0.80 -4.79 -4.40
C VAL A 88 -0.01 -4.29 -5.60
N LEU A 89 0.56 -3.42 -6.43
CA LEU A 89 -0.12 -2.92 -7.64
C LEU A 89 -0.41 -4.05 -8.61
N ASP A 90 0.53 -4.99 -8.79
CA ASP A 90 0.35 -6.17 -9.63
C ASP A 90 -0.75 -7.08 -9.13
N ALA A 91 -0.86 -7.27 -7.82
CA ALA A 91 -1.92 -8.06 -7.23
C ALA A 91 -3.31 -7.47 -7.48
N ILE A 92 -3.41 -6.13 -7.57
CA ILE A 92 -4.64 -5.40 -7.89
C ILE A 92 -4.93 -5.48 -9.40
N ASP A 93 -3.99 -5.01 -10.22
CA ASP A 93 -4.08 -4.98 -11.68
C ASP A 93 -2.68 -4.70 -12.30
N PRO A 94 -2.13 -5.59 -13.13
CA PRO A 94 -0.89 -5.34 -13.88
C PRO A 94 -0.88 -4.05 -14.71
N ALA A 95 -2.03 -3.61 -15.24
CA ALA A 95 -2.17 -2.36 -15.97
C ALA A 95 -1.98 -1.14 -15.04
N LEU A 96 -2.42 -1.24 -13.78
CA LEU A 96 -2.18 -0.21 -12.77
C LEU A 96 -0.70 -0.08 -12.46
N ARG A 97 0.02 -1.20 -12.27
CA ARG A 97 1.48 -1.20 -12.07
C ARG A 97 2.19 -0.55 -13.25
N ALA A 98 1.84 -0.93 -14.49
CA ALA A 98 2.41 -0.34 -15.70
C ALA A 98 2.16 1.18 -15.78
N TRP A 99 0.94 1.63 -15.48
CA TRP A 99 0.60 3.05 -15.47
C TRP A 99 1.40 3.81 -14.40
N VAL A 100 1.49 3.30 -13.18
CA VAL A 100 2.29 3.93 -12.11
C VAL A 100 3.76 4.01 -12.51
N THR A 101 4.36 2.92 -13.01
CA THR A 101 5.76 2.91 -13.43
C THR A 101 6.02 3.92 -14.55
N LYS A 102 5.11 4.04 -15.53
CA LYS A 102 5.23 5.01 -16.63
C LYS A 102 5.20 6.47 -16.14
N ASN A 103 4.41 6.76 -15.11
CA ASN A 103 4.18 8.13 -14.62
C ASN A 103 5.03 8.48 -13.37
N CYS A 104 5.90 7.58 -12.92
CA CYS A 104 6.67 7.75 -11.69
C CYS A 104 8.17 7.83 -11.97
N ARG A 105 8.81 8.91 -11.50
CA ARG A 105 10.26 9.12 -11.64
C ARG A 105 11.12 8.32 -10.66
N ILE A 106 10.52 7.66 -9.66
CA ILE A 106 11.25 6.97 -8.58
C ILE A 106 12.19 5.89 -9.13
N SER A 107 11.78 5.13 -10.15
CA SER A 107 12.66 4.13 -10.78
C SER A 107 13.94 4.74 -11.32
N ALA A 108 13.82 5.85 -12.06
CA ALA A 108 14.96 6.55 -12.64
C ALA A 108 15.87 7.15 -11.55
N LEU A 109 15.27 7.72 -10.50
CA LEU A 109 16.02 8.29 -9.38
C LEU A 109 16.78 7.23 -8.57
N LEU A 110 16.19 6.06 -8.36
CA LEU A 110 16.85 4.97 -7.65
C LEU A 110 17.98 4.35 -8.46
N GLN A 111 17.84 4.26 -9.79
CA GLN A 111 18.91 3.79 -10.68
C GLN A 111 20.11 4.75 -10.72
N GLY A 112 19.85 6.06 -10.70
CA GLY A 112 20.90 7.08 -10.63
C GLY A 112 21.42 7.34 -9.21
N CYS A 113 20.87 6.68 -8.19
CA CYS A 113 21.24 6.93 -6.80
C CYS A 113 22.61 6.31 -6.50
N VAL A 114 23.60 7.15 -6.23
CA VAL A 114 24.97 6.72 -5.90
C VAL A 114 25.06 6.09 -4.49
N PHE A 115 24.02 6.26 -3.67
CA PHE A 115 23.92 5.69 -2.33
C PHE A 115 23.32 4.27 -2.39
N LEU A 116 24.08 3.34 -2.96
CA LEU A 116 23.72 1.92 -3.06
C LEU A 116 24.22 1.07 -1.89
N ARG A 117 24.28 1.56 -0.64
CA ARG A 117 24.62 0.66 0.50
C ARG A 117 23.95 1.02 1.84
N PRO A 118 23.63 -0.02 2.63
CA PRO A 118 23.30 0.13 4.04
C PRO A 118 24.60 0.49 4.77
N TYR A 119 24.64 1.67 5.39
CA TYR A 119 25.58 1.85 6.50
C TYR A 119 25.15 0.88 7.62
N PRO A 120 26.09 0.20 8.31
CA PRO A 120 25.77 -0.62 9.48
C PRO A 120 24.98 0.17 10.53
#